data_AF-A0A7W0RT26-F1
#
_entry.id   AF-A0A7W0RT26-F1
#
_cell.length_a   1.000
_cell.length_b   1.000
_cell.length_c   1.000
_cell.angle_alpha   90.00
_cell.angle_beta   90.00
_cell.angle_gamma   90.00
#
_symmetry.space_group_name_H-M   'P 1'
#
loop_
_entity.id
_entity.type
_entity.pdbx_description
1 polymer ?
#
loop_
_entity_poly.entity_id
_entity_poly.type
_entity_poly.pdbx_seq_one_letter_code
_entity_poly.pdbx_strand_id
1 'polypeptide(L)'
;SAKHDYLSLPGWTVVLIADGDSPLWPQGFDPLNVQRIGGAEVLHTRFLKLGNDAGAIEMLGRASLTEGAGRHPLFNGVRRLTVAGLNAEPSVEESAGKLKLSAENLKAEFRAAAVTRSGRTLTVQLTRPTK
;
A
#
# COMPACT_ATOMS: atom_id res chain seq x y z
N SER A 1 18.22 -6.35 -8.00
CA SER A 1 17.25 -5.94 -9.04
C SER A 1 16.39 -4.87 -8.44
N ALA A 2 15.89 -3.89 -9.19
CA ALA A 2 15.20 -2.72 -8.61
C ALA A 2 14.11 -3.10 -7.57
N LYS A 3 13.37 -4.20 -7.79
CA LYS A 3 12.46 -4.79 -6.79
C LYS A 3 13.18 -5.25 -5.53
N HIS A 4 14.16 -6.14 -5.67
CA HIS A 4 14.91 -6.70 -4.55
C HIS A 4 15.60 -5.59 -3.75
N ASP A 5 16.20 -4.61 -4.44
CA ASP A 5 16.93 -3.51 -3.83
C ASP A 5 15.96 -2.63 -3.00
N TYR A 6 14.77 -2.34 -3.53
CA TYR A 6 13.72 -1.63 -2.79
C TYR A 6 13.16 -2.42 -1.60
N LEU A 7 12.87 -3.71 -1.78
CA LEU A 7 12.31 -4.56 -0.72
C LEU A 7 13.32 -4.89 0.39
N SER A 8 14.61 -4.71 0.13
CA SER A 8 15.69 -4.93 1.10
C SER A 8 16.06 -3.67 1.87
N LEU A 9 15.37 -2.54 1.65
CA LEU A 9 15.62 -1.32 2.40
C LEU A 9 15.48 -1.55 3.91
N PRO A 10 16.46 -1.13 4.73
CA PRO A 10 16.42 -1.35 6.16
C PRO A 10 15.31 -0.49 6.80
N GLY A 11 14.64 -1.03 7.82
CA GLY A 11 13.62 -0.31 8.58
C GLY A 11 12.34 -1.12 8.71
N TRP A 12 11.25 -0.41 8.96
CA TRP A 12 9.89 -0.96 8.99
C TRP A 12 9.31 -1.08 7.59
N THR A 13 8.47 -2.10 7.42
CA THR A 13 7.73 -2.34 6.17
C THR A 13 6.24 -2.37 6.46
N VAL A 14 5.46 -1.63 5.68
CA VAL A 14 4.00 -1.77 5.62
C VAL A 14 3.65 -2.56 4.37
N VAL A 15 2.84 -3.61 4.53
CA VAL A 15 2.24 -4.36 3.43
C VAL A 15 0.74 -4.22 3.52
N LEU A 16 0.12 -3.58 2.52
CA LEU A 16 -1.33 -3.53 2.38
C LEU A 16 -1.76 -4.55 1.34
N ILE A 17 -2.70 -5.42 1.71
CA ILE A 17 -3.24 -6.46 0.84
C ILE A 17 -4.73 -6.19 0.68
N ALA A 18 -5.17 -6.02 -0.56
CA ALA A 18 -6.58 -5.89 -0.89
C ALA A 18 -7.24 -7.26 -1.03
N ASP A 19 -8.53 -7.32 -0.73
CA ASP A 19 -9.36 -8.48 -1.05
C ASP A 19 -9.49 -8.64 -2.57
N GLY A 20 -9.50 -9.90 -3.06
CA GLY A 20 -9.45 -10.21 -4.50
C GLY A 20 -10.61 -9.61 -5.29
N ASP A 21 -11.79 -9.56 -4.68
CA ASP A 21 -12.99 -9.00 -5.31
C ASP A 21 -13.21 -7.52 -4.96
N SER A 22 -12.23 -6.87 -4.34
CA SER A 22 -12.27 -5.45 -3.95
C SER A 22 -10.85 -4.85 -4.00
N PRO A 23 -10.20 -4.83 -5.19
CA PRO A 23 -8.86 -4.30 -5.34
C PRO A 23 -8.83 -2.80 -5.03
N LEU A 24 -7.63 -2.28 -4.77
CA LEU A 24 -7.41 -0.85 -4.62
C LEU A 24 -7.25 -0.19 -5.98
N TRP A 25 -7.97 0.90 -6.21
CA TRP A 25 -7.93 1.65 -7.46
C TRP A 25 -6.98 2.85 -7.33
N PRO A 26 -6.16 3.13 -8.36
CA PRO A 26 -5.44 4.39 -8.45
C PRO A 26 -6.43 5.56 -8.46
N GLN A 27 -6.32 6.43 -7.46
CA GLN A 27 -7.09 7.68 -7.36
C GLN A 27 -6.23 8.89 -7.73
N GLY A 28 -4.90 8.73 -7.67
CA GLY A 28 -3.92 9.71 -8.11
C GLY A 28 -2.53 9.11 -8.05
N PHE A 29 -1.66 9.46 -8.99
CA PHE A 29 -0.23 9.17 -8.92
C PHE A 29 0.50 10.14 -9.84
N ASP A 30 1.82 10.24 -9.68
CA ASP A 30 2.65 11.03 -10.57
C ASP A 30 3.21 10.16 -11.71
N PRO A 31 2.73 10.30 -12.96
CA PRO A 31 3.15 9.47 -14.07
C PRO A 31 4.60 9.72 -14.53
N LEU A 32 5.22 10.83 -14.13
CA LEU A 32 6.63 11.11 -14.40
C LEU A 32 7.56 10.47 -13.36
N ASN A 33 7.00 9.91 -12.29
CA ASN A 33 7.73 9.35 -11.15
C ASN A 33 7.32 7.88 -10.91
N VAL A 34 7.34 7.09 -11.99
CA VAL A 34 7.08 5.65 -11.95
C VAL A 34 8.16 4.86 -12.69
N GLN A 35 8.49 3.69 -12.14
CA GLN A 35 9.34 2.70 -12.78
C GLN A 35 8.58 1.38 -12.88
N ARG A 36 8.37 0.89 -14.11
CA ARG A 36 7.88 -0.47 -14.34
C ARG A 36 8.99 -1.44 -13.97
N ILE A 37 8.70 -2.37 -13.06
CA ILE A 37 9.69 -3.33 -12.58
C ILE A 37 9.60 -4.65 -13.36
N GLY A 38 8.38 -5.12 -13.62
CA GLY A 38 8.13 -6.36 -14.34
C GLY A 38 6.71 -6.85 -14.11
N GLY A 39 6.15 -7.64 -15.03
CA GLY A 39 4.78 -8.15 -14.92
C GLY A 39 3.75 -7.04 -14.66
N ALA A 40 3.04 -7.14 -13.53
CA ALA A 40 2.05 -6.17 -13.07
C ALA A 40 2.60 -5.27 -11.93
N GLU A 41 3.92 -5.08 -11.83
CA GLU A 41 4.58 -4.38 -10.73
C GLU A 41 5.10 -3.01 -11.16
N VAL A 42 4.80 -1.98 -10.34
CA VAL A 42 5.23 -0.60 -10.56
C VAL A 42 5.73 -0.01 -9.26
N LEU A 43 6.94 0.54 -9.29
CA LEU A 43 7.50 1.35 -8.23
C LEU A 43 7.12 2.82 -8.50
N HIS A 44 6.37 3.41 -7.57
CA HIS A 44 6.01 4.84 -7.58
C HIS A 44 7.00 5.55 -6.68
N THR A 45 7.66 6.61 -7.12
CA THR A 45 8.78 7.23 -6.38
C THR A 45 8.43 8.56 -5.72
N ARG A 46 7.28 9.17 -6.07
CA ARG A 46 6.87 10.47 -5.53
C ARG A 46 5.46 10.48 -4.95
N PHE A 47 4.43 10.36 -5.76
CA PHE A 47 3.04 10.46 -5.31
C PHE A 47 2.25 9.23 -5.76
N LEU A 48 1.49 8.66 -4.82
CA LEU A 48 0.53 7.60 -5.08
C LEU A 48 -0.61 7.68 -4.06
N LYS A 49 -1.84 7.62 -4.56
CA LYS A 49 -3.06 7.46 -3.79
C LYS A 49 -3.86 6.30 -4.35
N LEU A 50 -4.17 5.35 -3.47
CA LEU A 50 -4.95 4.16 -3.76
C LEU A 50 -6.17 4.12 -2.86
N GLY A 51 -7.29 3.61 -3.36
CA GLY A 51 -8.45 3.39 -2.50
C GLY A 51 -9.55 2.56 -3.14
N ASN A 52 -10.48 2.13 -2.32
CA ASN A 52 -11.69 1.39 -2.68
C ASN A 52 -12.80 1.76 -1.67
N ASP A 53 -13.89 1.00 -1.65
CA ASP A 53 -14.98 1.25 -0.70
C ASP A 53 -14.51 1.13 0.76
N ALA A 54 -13.49 0.33 1.06
CA ALA A 54 -12.96 0.20 2.43
C ALA A 54 -12.18 1.43 2.89
N GLY A 55 -11.71 2.30 1.99
CA GLY A 55 -10.95 3.49 2.37
C GLY A 55 -9.82 3.81 1.40
N ALA A 56 -8.81 4.53 1.87
CA ALA A 56 -7.71 4.99 1.03
C ALA A 56 -6.38 5.07 1.78
N ILE A 57 -5.31 4.97 1.01
CA ILE A 57 -3.93 5.23 1.42
C ILE A 57 -3.29 6.21 0.45
N GLU A 58 -2.52 7.14 1.01
CA GLU A 58 -1.82 8.19 0.28
C GLU A 58 -0.36 8.27 0.73
N MET A 59 0.54 8.35 -0.26
CA MET A 59 1.95 8.60 -0.08
C MET A 59 2.38 9.80 -0.92
N LEU A 60 3.16 10.70 -0.32
CA LEU A 60 3.75 11.87 -0.98
C LEU A 60 5.20 12.07 -0.56
N GLY A 61 6.11 12.07 -1.53
CA GLY A 61 7.55 12.16 -1.28
C GLY A 61 8.17 10.85 -0.77
N ARG A 62 7.54 9.70 -1.05
CA ARG A 62 8.10 8.39 -0.70
C ARG A 62 7.83 7.34 -1.77
N ALA A 63 8.82 6.46 -1.94
CA ALA A 63 8.69 5.33 -2.85
C ALA A 63 7.78 4.23 -2.29
N SER A 64 7.00 3.61 -3.17
CA SER A 64 6.11 2.49 -2.84
C SER A 64 5.94 1.54 -4.03
N LEU A 65 5.91 0.24 -3.74
CA LEU A 65 5.78 -0.81 -4.76
C LEU A 65 4.33 -1.31 -4.82
N THR A 66 3.73 -1.23 -5.99
CA THR A 66 2.40 -1.78 -6.28
C THR A 66 2.51 -3.07 -7.07
N GLU A 67 1.63 -4.03 -6.78
CA GLU A 67 1.39 -5.22 -7.58
C GLU A 67 -0.07 -5.23 -8.03
N GLY A 68 -0.30 -5.27 -9.35
CA GLY A 68 -1.62 -5.29 -9.95
C GLY A 68 -2.42 -6.56 -9.59
N ALA A 69 -3.75 -6.40 -9.52
CA ALA A 69 -4.68 -7.51 -9.31
C ALA A 69 -4.93 -8.33 -10.59
N GLY A 70 -4.40 -7.90 -11.74
CA GLY A 70 -4.51 -8.60 -13.01
C GLY A 70 -3.27 -8.39 -13.89
N ARG A 71 -3.43 -8.57 -15.21
CA ARG A 71 -2.31 -8.45 -16.16
C ARG A 71 -1.80 -7.02 -16.31
N HIS A 72 -2.68 -6.02 -16.20
CA HIS A 72 -2.27 -4.62 -16.20
C HIS A 72 -1.90 -4.19 -14.79
N PRO A 73 -0.77 -3.48 -14.58
CA PRO A 73 -0.30 -3.11 -13.25
C PRO A 73 -1.29 -2.24 -12.45
N LEU A 74 -2.14 -1.46 -13.15
CA LEU A 74 -3.01 -0.47 -12.51
C LEU A 74 -4.48 -0.53 -12.98
N PHE A 75 -4.76 -1.05 -14.19
CA PHE A 75 -6.12 -0.97 -14.78
C PHE A 75 -7.05 -2.06 -14.27
N ASN A 76 -6.47 -3.13 -13.73
CA ASN A 76 -7.24 -4.16 -13.03
C ASN A 76 -7.32 -3.87 -11.52
N GLY A 77 -6.85 -2.70 -11.08
CA GLY A 77 -6.61 -2.39 -9.68
C GLY A 77 -5.32 -3.01 -9.14
N VAL A 78 -5.02 -2.71 -7.88
CA VAL A 78 -3.84 -3.11 -7.12
C VAL A 78 -4.27 -4.08 -6.04
N ARG A 79 -3.65 -5.27 -6.00
CA ARG A 79 -3.91 -6.28 -4.95
C ARG A 79 -2.96 -6.13 -3.76
N ARG A 80 -1.79 -5.54 -3.98
CA ARG A 80 -0.79 -5.37 -2.93
C ARG A 80 -0.02 -4.06 -3.12
N LEU A 81 0.18 -3.36 -2.01
CA LEU A 81 1.08 -2.23 -1.89
C LEU A 81 2.10 -2.55 -0.80
N THR A 82 3.38 -2.32 -1.09
CA THR A 82 4.48 -2.46 -0.13
C THR A 82 5.21 -1.14 0.02
N VAL A 83 5.36 -0.67 1.25
CA VAL A 83 6.14 0.50 1.63
C VAL A 83 7.27 0.05 2.55
N ALA A 84 8.47 -0.06 1.98
CA ALA A 84 9.68 -0.49 2.70
C ALA A 84 10.52 0.70 3.18
N GLY A 85 11.44 0.43 4.10
CA GLY A 85 12.44 1.40 4.53
C GLY A 85 11.88 2.56 5.37
N LEU A 86 10.85 2.30 6.19
CA LEU A 86 10.34 3.28 7.15
C LEU A 86 11.29 3.37 8.36
N ASN A 87 11.67 4.59 8.74
CA ASN A 87 12.68 4.81 9.80
C ASN A 87 12.17 4.50 11.21
N ALA A 88 10.85 4.49 11.39
CA ALA A 88 10.19 4.24 12.67
C ALA A 88 8.99 3.30 12.49
N GLU A 89 8.51 2.74 13.60
CA GLU A 89 7.30 1.93 13.59
C GLU A 89 6.09 2.76 13.11
N PRO A 90 5.28 2.25 12.16
CA PRO A 90 4.05 2.92 11.77
C PRO A 90 3.06 3.00 12.94
N SER A 91 2.48 4.17 13.17
CA SER A 91 1.41 4.34 14.14
C SER A 91 0.12 3.74 13.60
N VAL A 92 -0.55 2.93 14.41
CA VAL A 92 -1.84 2.32 14.11
C VAL A 92 -2.82 2.61 15.23
N GLU A 93 -3.94 3.21 14.87
CA GLU A 93 -5.07 3.46 15.77
C GLU A 93 -6.30 2.70 15.26
N GLU A 94 -6.85 1.82 16.11
CA GLU A 94 -8.05 1.04 15.83
C GLU A 94 -9.18 1.51 16.75
N SER A 95 -10.26 2.05 16.19
CA SER A 95 -11.41 2.51 16.96
C SER A 95 -12.70 2.42 16.14
N ALA A 96 -13.75 1.88 16.75
CA ALA A 96 -15.09 1.78 16.15
C ALA A 96 -15.10 1.20 14.70
N GLY A 97 -14.29 0.15 14.46
CA GLY A 97 -14.18 -0.50 13.14
C GLY A 97 -13.41 0.30 12.09
N LYS A 98 -12.76 1.41 12.48
CA LYS A 98 -11.87 2.21 11.65
C LYS A 98 -10.42 1.98 12.07
N LEU A 99 -9.57 1.87 11.06
CA LEU A 99 -8.13 1.83 11.15
C LEU A 99 -7.58 3.16 10.63
N LYS A 100 -6.77 3.85 11.45
CA LYS A 100 -5.89 4.91 10.97
C LYS A 100 -4.45 4.42 11.03
N LEU A 101 -3.75 4.54 9.92
CA LEU A 101 -2.34 4.20 9.80
C LEU A 101 -1.58 5.45 9.38
N SER A 102 -0.49 5.75 10.09
CA SER A 102 0.38 6.87 9.74
C SER A 102 1.85 6.51 9.93
N ALA A 103 2.67 7.01 9.02
CA ALA A 103 4.12 6.99 9.10
C ALA A 103 4.67 8.21 8.35
N GLU A 104 5.99 8.37 8.34
CA GLU A 104 6.65 9.40 7.54
C GLU A 104 6.20 9.32 6.07
N ASN A 105 5.52 10.37 5.59
CA ASN A 105 5.01 10.52 4.23
C ASN A 105 3.97 9.47 3.79
N LEU A 106 3.28 8.85 4.76
CA LEU A 106 2.23 7.86 4.52
C LEU A 106 1.04 8.15 5.46
N LYS A 107 -0.16 8.19 4.88
CA LYS A 107 -1.43 8.26 5.63
C LYS A 107 -2.43 7.29 5.04
N ALA A 108 -3.15 6.58 5.89
CA ALA A 108 -4.20 5.66 5.49
C ALA A 108 -5.35 5.69 6.48
N GLU A 109 -6.57 5.62 5.94
CA GLU A 109 -7.78 5.37 6.70
C GLU A 109 -8.56 4.27 6.02
N PHE A 110 -8.87 3.21 6.77
CA PHE A 110 -9.63 2.07 6.30
C PHE A 110 -10.73 1.68 7.29
N ARG A 111 -11.79 1.07 6.78
CA ARG A 111 -12.73 0.23 7.53
C ARG A 111 -12.50 -1.22 7.14
N ALA A 112 -12.97 -2.15 7.96
CA ALA A 112 -12.91 -3.59 7.67
C ALA A 112 -11.48 -4.08 7.32
N ALA A 113 -10.51 -3.72 8.16
CA ALA A 113 -9.11 -4.08 8.02
C ALA A 113 -8.63 -4.88 9.23
N ALA A 114 -7.80 -5.89 8.99
CA ALA A 114 -7.09 -6.64 10.04
C ALA A 114 -5.61 -6.32 9.99
N VAL A 115 -4.99 -6.11 11.15
CA VAL A 115 -3.56 -5.79 11.27
C VAL A 115 -2.83 -6.96 11.91
N THR A 116 -1.72 -7.36 11.31
CA THR A 116 -0.79 -8.32 11.91
C THR A 116 0.62 -7.74 11.91
N ARG A 117 1.40 -8.09 12.93
CA ARG A 117 2.80 -7.67 13.09
C ARG A 117 3.70 -8.91 13.15
N SER A 118 4.78 -8.88 12.38
CA SER A 118 5.83 -9.90 12.44
C SER A 118 7.19 -9.23 12.23
N GLY A 119 8.02 -9.21 13.29
CA GLY A 119 9.25 -8.44 13.31
C GLY A 119 8.98 -6.95 13.03
N ARG A 120 9.65 -6.40 12.00
CA ARG A 120 9.46 -5.03 11.52
C ARG A 120 8.48 -4.90 10.35
N THR A 121 7.62 -5.91 10.14
CA THR A 121 6.61 -5.90 9.09
C THR A 121 5.23 -5.76 9.71
N LEU A 122 4.51 -4.72 9.29
CA LEU A 122 3.10 -4.50 9.57
C LEU A 122 2.30 -4.85 8.34
N THR A 123 1.42 -5.85 8.43
CA THR A 123 0.54 -6.25 7.34
C THR A 123 -0.88 -5.81 7.64
N VAL A 124 -1.46 -5.04 6.73
CA VAL A 124 -2.87 -4.62 6.74
C VAL A 124 -3.60 -5.44 5.68
N GLN A 125 -4.50 -6.31 6.10
CA GLN A 125 -5.38 -7.06 5.22
C GLN A 125 -6.73 -6.37 5.15
N LEU A 126 -7.13 -5.88 3.97
CA LEU A 126 -8.47 -5.37 3.75
C LEU A 126 -9.43 -6.52 3.47
N THR A 127 -10.65 -6.34 3.94
CA THR A 127 -11.81 -7.18 3.58
C THR A 127 -12.87 -6.29 2.96
N ARG A 128 -13.76 -6.89 2.16
CA ARG A 128 -14.91 -6.15 1.63
C ARG A 128 -15.79 -5.67 2.80
N PRO A 129 -16.09 -4.36 2.89
CA PRO A 129 -17.04 -3.88 3.90
C PRO A 129 -18.42 -4.50 3.66
N THR A 130 -19.07 -4.99 4.72
CA THR A 130 -20.49 -5.34 4.66
C THR A 130 -21.31 -4.06 4.47
N LYS A 131 -22.27 -4.09 3.54
CA LYS A 131 -23.25 -3.00 3.34
C LYS A 131 -24.14 -2.83 4.56
#